data_AF-A0AAW2V8E7-F1
#
_entry.id   AF-A0AAW2V8E7-F1
#
_cell.length_a   1.000
_cell.length_b   1.000
_cell.length_c   1.000
_cell.angle_alpha   90.00
_cell.angle_beta   90.00
_cell.angle_gamma   90.00
#
_symmetry.space_group_name_H-M   'P 1'
#
loop_
_entity.id
_entity.type
_entity.pdbx_description
1 polymer ?
#
loop_
_entity_poly.entity_id
_entity_poly.type
_entity_poly.pdbx_seq_one_letter_code
_entity_poly.pdbx_strand_id
1 'polypeptide(L)'
;MSFKRLHTTTFRSFRNRTRIDAQTPPRQNTGEFFKPPTNKSLPKLRSNRFTDSDIVKCNIAITDHMRHGQCDSALRLFNSMPRKTSVSYNTMISGYISNGDFQLAHHLFDEMPLKDLVSWNIMISGHIKNKNLGAARRLFDEMPVKDVVSWNAILSGYAQNGFVDEARRFFDEMPEKNEISWNGILAAYVQNGKIEEARRLFESKEHWAVVSWNCLMGGYLKKKRLVGKADF
;
A
#
# COMPACT_ATOMS: atom_id res chain seq x y z
N MET A 1 -55.10 -6.32 5.26
CA MET A 1 -55.71 -5.86 6.52
C MET A 1 -55.02 -6.55 7.68
N SER A 2 -54.74 -5.81 8.77
CA SER A 2 -54.19 -6.26 10.06
C SER A 2 -52.71 -6.64 10.13
N PHE A 3 -51.91 -6.26 11.13
CA PHE A 3 -51.88 -5.11 12.05
C PHE A 3 -50.48 -5.17 12.70
N LYS A 4 -49.72 -4.05 12.70
CA LYS A 4 -48.50 -3.88 13.51
C LYS A 4 -48.91 -3.52 14.94
N ARG A 5 -48.29 -4.14 15.96
CA ARG A 5 -48.00 -3.56 17.31
C ARG A 5 -46.74 -4.28 17.83
N LEU A 6 -45.58 -3.63 17.94
CA LEU A 6 -45.11 -2.69 18.97
C LEU A 6 -45.26 -3.25 20.40
N HIS A 7 -44.13 -3.68 20.97
CA HIS A 7 -43.89 -3.65 22.41
C HIS A 7 -42.73 -2.69 22.70
N THR A 8 -43.13 -1.53 23.22
CA THR A 8 -42.36 -0.56 23.98
C THR A 8 -42.03 -1.13 25.36
N THR A 9 -40.81 -0.91 25.84
CA THR A 9 -40.56 -0.74 27.28
C THR A 9 -39.41 0.24 27.46
N THR A 10 -39.65 1.24 28.29
CA THR A 10 -38.83 2.41 28.55
C THR A 10 -38.41 2.39 30.03
N PHE A 11 -37.28 3.04 30.32
CA PHE A 11 -37.01 3.86 31.51
C PHE A 11 -36.25 3.24 32.70
N ARG A 12 -35.03 3.73 32.95
CA ARG A 12 -34.54 4.46 34.16
C ARG A 12 -33.01 4.50 34.12
N SER A 13 -32.33 5.62 33.87
CA SER A 13 -32.07 6.75 34.79
C SER A 13 -31.57 6.31 36.18
N PHE A 14 -30.25 6.29 36.38
CA PHE A 14 -29.64 6.55 37.68
C PHE A 14 -28.37 7.40 37.52
N ARG A 15 -28.54 8.68 37.83
CA ARG A 15 -27.50 9.69 38.07
C ARG A 15 -27.41 9.86 39.58
N ASN A 16 -26.27 9.57 40.19
CA ASN A 16 -25.73 10.21 41.41
C ASN A 16 -24.47 9.46 41.86
N ARG A 17 -23.31 10.12 41.81
CA ARG A 17 -22.64 10.85 42.90
C ARG A 17 -21.82 9.93 43.80
N THR A 18 -20.50 10.07 43.67
CA THR A 18 -19.58 10.07 44.81
C THR A 18 -18.34 10.89 44.42
N ARG A 19 -18.29 12.11 44.95
CA ARG A 19 -17.06 12.89 45.16
C ARG A 19 -16.18 12.07 46.11
N ILE A 20 -14.90 11.92 45.79
CA ILE A 20 -13.89 11.53 46.77
C ILE A 20 -13.02 12.76 46.95
N ASP A 21 -13.12 13.32 48.16
CA ASP A 21 -12.45 14.51 48.60
C ASP A 21 -10.93 14.29 48.74
N ALA A 22 -10.19 15.34 48.40
CA ALA A 22 -8.77 15.45 48.59
C ALA A 22 -8.42 15.45 50.09
N GLN A 23 -7.50 14.56 50.49
CA GLN A 23 -6.78 14.67 51.75
C GLN A 23 -5.29 14.81 51.45
N THR A 24 -4.76 16.01 51.71
CA THR A 24 -3.35 16.36 51.71
C THR A 24 -2.74 16.03 53.08
N PRO A 25 -1.64 15.25 53.17
CA PRO A 25 -0.84 15.15 54.40
C PRO A 25 0.13 16.35 54.55
N PRO A 26 0.63 16.63 55.76
CA PRO A 26 1.10 17.95 56.16
C PRO A 26 2.50 18.30 55.64
N ARG A 27 2.72 19.60 55.44
CA ARG A 27 4.02 20.21 55.10
C ARG A 27 5.01 20.01 56.25
N GLN A 28 6.08 19.25 56.01
CA GLN A 28 7.30 19.37 56.79
C GLN A 28 8.23 20.38 56.11
N ASN A 29 8.57 21.39 56.90
CA ASN A 29 9.44 22.50 56.57
C ASN A 29 10.89 22.05 56.84
N THR A 30 11.70 21.90 55.81
CA THR A 30 13.16 21.86 55.92
C THR A 30 13.74 22.73 54.82
N GLY A 31 13.59 24.04 55.02
CA GLY A 31 14.55 24.99 54.48
C GLY A 31 15.82 24.86 55.30
N GLU A 32 16.77 24.06 54.82
CA GLU A 32 18.21 24.20 55.05
C GLU A 32 18.93 23.11 54.24
N PHE A 33 20.13 23.42 53.75
CA PHE A 33 20.93 22.63 52.81
C PHE A 33 20.53 22.76 51.33
N PHE A 34 20.87 23.91 50.71
CA PHE A 34 21.89 23.99 49.66
C PHE A 34 21.86 25.40 49.03
N LYS A 35 22.96 26.17 49.20
CA LYS A 35 23.20 27.42 48.46
C LYS A 35 23.39 27.10 46.96
N PRO A 36 22.91 27.94 46.02
CA PRO A 36 23.09 27.67 44.59
C PRO A 36 24.57 27.91 44.21
N PRO A 37 25.22 27.01 43.47
CA PRO A 37 26.51 27.33 42.89
C PRO A 37 26.31 28.34 41.76
N THR A 38 27.22 29.30 41.75
CA THR A 38 27.40 30.35 40.78
C THR A 38 27.44 29.85 39.34
N ASN A 39 26.78 30.64 38.49
CA ASN A 39 26.81 30.66 37.03
C ASN A 39 27.99 29.92 36.38
N LYS A 40 27.76 28.66 35.99
CA LYS A 40 28.41 28.05 34.83
C LYS A 40 27.31 27.82 33.81
N SER A 41 27.46 28.44 32.66
CA SER A 41 26.60 28.30 31.49
C SER A 41 26.24 26.83 31.27
N LEU A 42 24.99 26.49 31.58
CA LEU A 42 24.38 25.24 31.13
C LEU A 42 24.57 25.17 29.60
N PRO A 43 25.20 24.13 29.04
CA PRO A 43 25.10 23.90 27.61
C PRO A 43 23.61 23.72 27.33
N LYS A 44 23.05 24.67 26.57
CA LYS A 44 21.65 24.68 26.15
C LYS A 44 21.27 23.25 25.78
N LEU A 45 20.32 22.66 26.53
CA LEU A 45 19.69 21.38 26.21
C LEU A 45 19.39 21.41 24.71
N ARG A 46 20.14 20.64 23.91
CA ARG A 46 19.80 20.49 22.49
C ARG A 46 18.44 19.84 22.50
N SER A 47 17.39 20.62 22.27
CA SER A 47 16.06 20.09 22.01
C SER A 47 16.24 19.13 20.83
N ASN A 48 16.22 17.84 21.09
CA ASN A 48 16.32 16.81 20.07
C ASN A 48 14.97 16.81 19.33
N ARG A 49 14.71 17.87 18.54
CA ARG A 49 13.51 17.96 17.71
C ARG A 49 13.67 16.84 16.69
N PHE A 50 12.82 15.82 16.78
CA PHE A 50 12.77 14.77 15.77
C PHE A 50 12.46 15.42 14.41
N THR A 51 13.43 15.39 13.51
CA THR A 51 13.37 16.09 12.22
C THR A 51 12.88 15.16 11.11
N ASP A 52 12.50 15.73 9.97
CA ASP A 52 12.17 14.91 8.78
C ASP A 52 13.39 14.12 8.28
N SER A 53 14.61 14.62 8.52
CA SER A 53 15.83 13.85 8.25
C SER A 53 15.91 12.58 9.09
N ASP A 54 15.44 12.63 10.34
CA ASP A 54 15.43 11.46 11.22
C ASP A 54 14.36 10.45 10.79
N ILE A 55 13.20 10.91 10.31
CA ILE A 55 12.18 10.04 9.69
C ILE A 55 12.77 9.30 8.49
N VAL A 56 13.48 10.00 7.60
CA VAL A 56 14.12 9.39 6.42
C VAL A 56 15.16 8.36 6.84
N LYS A 57 16.01 8.65 7.85
CA LYS A 57 16.97 7.68 8.37
C LYS A 57 16.28 6.44 8.95
N CYS A 58 15.21 6.62 9.71
CA CYS A 58 14.41 5.50 10.22
C CYS A 58 13.83 4.66 9.06
N ASN A 59 13.27 5.28 8.02
CA ASN A 59 12.71 4.55 6.87
C ASN A 59 13.79 3.77 6.09
N ILE A 60 15.00 4.33 5.95
CA ILE A 60 16.14 3.63 5.35
C ILE A 60 16.51 2.40 6.19
N ALA A 61 16.65 2.57 7.51
CA ALA A 61 16.96 1.47 8.42
C ALA A 61 15.87 0.40 8.47
N ILE A 62 14.59 0.79 8.42
CA ILE A 62 13.46 -0.14 8.29
C ILE A 62 13.60 -0.95 7.00
N THR A 63 13.88 -0.29 5.87
CA THR A 63 14.06 -0.98 4.58
C THR A 63 15.20 -1.99 4.65
N ASP A 64 16.30 -1.61 5.31
CA ASP A 64 17.46 -2.48 5.49
C ASP A 64 17.14 -3.71 6.35
N HIS A 65 16.47 -3.53 7.50
CA HIS A 65 16.00 -4.65 8.33
C HIS A 65 15.04 -5.57 7.56
N MET A 66 14.10 -5.01 6.79
CA MET A 66 13.15 -5.78 6.00
C MET A 66 13.85 -6.63 4.93
N ARG A 67 14.88 -6.09 4.26
CA ARG A 67 15.68 -6.84 3.26
C ARG A 67 16.43 -8.04 3.85
N HIS A 68 16.81 -7.95 5.12
CA HIS A 68 17.46 -9.04 5.85
C HIS A 68 16.46 -9.97 6.58
N GLY A 69 15.15 -9.82 6.33
CA GLY A 69 14.10 -10.62 6.98
C GLY A 69 13.88 -10.32 8.48
N GLN A 70 14.47 -9.24 8.99
CA GLN A 70 14.39 -8.86 10.41
C GLN A 70 13.13 -8.04 10.70
N CYS A 71 11.96 -8.62 10.43
CA CYS A 71 10.65 -7.97 10.56
C CYS A 71 10.38 -7.38 11.95
N ASP A 72 10.76 -8.08 13.03
CA ASP A 72 10.56 -7.61 14.41
C ASP A 72 11.39 -6.38 14.76
N SER A 73 12.62 -6.31 14.27
CA SER A 73 13.50 -5.15 14.50
C SER A 73 13.00 -3.94 13.73
N ALA A 74 12.55 -4.14 12.49
CA ALA A 74 11.89 -3.11 11.70
C ALA A 74 10.62 -2.59 12.40
N LEU A 75 9.77 -3.49 12.94
CA LEU A 75 8.55 -3.11 13.65
C LEU A 75 8.83 -2.36 14.94
N ARG A 76 9.82 -2.79 15.74
CA ARG A 76 10.25 -2.07 16.94
C ARG A 76 10.73 -0.66 16.60
N LEU A 77 11.55 -0.52 15.56
CA LEU A 77 12.03 0.78 15.09
C LEU A 77 10.84 1.65 14.65
N PHE A 78 9.96 1.12 13.81
CA PHE A 78 8.75 1.80 13.37
C PHE A 78 7.91 2.29 14.56
N ASN A 79 7.62 1.42 15.53
CA ASN A 79 6.83 1.75 16.71
C ASN A 79 7.48 2.85 17.56
N SER A 80 8.80 2.85 17.68
CA SER A 80 9.54 3.88 18.43
C SER A 80 9.58 5.26 17.75
N MET A 81 9.20 5.38 16.48
CA MET A 81 9.13 6.67 15.79
C MET A 81 8.05 7.57 16.40
N PRO A 82 8.39 8.78 16.92
CA PRO A 82 7.43 9.71 17.50
C PRO A 82 6.39 10.22 16.50
N ARG A 83 6.79 10.35 15.23
CA ARG A 83 5.92 10.71 14.11
C ARG A 83 6.17 9.76 12.95
N LYS A 84 5.10 9.21 12.40
CA LYS A 84 5.09 8.32 11.24
C LYS A 84 4.38 9.02 10.09
N THR A 85 4.88 8.86 8.87
CA THR A 85 4.27 9.40 7.65
C THR A 85 3.75 8.27 6.78
N SER A 86 2.95 8.58 5.76
CA SER A 86 2.51 7.57 4.78
C SER A 86 3.70 6.81 4.19
N VAL A 87 4.84 7.47 3.98
CA VAL A 87 6.07 6.82 3.52
C VAL A 87 6.56 5.77 4.52
N SER A 88 6.57 6.05 5.83
CA SER A 88 6.97 5.08 6.85
C SER A 88 6.08 3.83 6.83
N TYR A 89 4.75 4.00 6.71
CA TYR A 89 3.81 2.88 6.58
C TYR A 89 4.05 2.11 5.28
N ASN A 90 4.16 2.81 4.14
CA ASN A 90 4.40 2.23 2.82
C ASN A 90 5.70 1.41 2.79
N THR A 91 6.76 1.89 3.43
CA THR A 91 8.03 1.16 3.58
C THR A 91 7.82 -0.14 4.37
N MET A 92 7.14 -0.09 5.50
CA MET A 92 6.86 -1.28 6.32
C MET A 92 5.98 -2.29 5.57
N ILE A 93 4.89 -1.84 4.96
CA ILE A 93 3.95 -2.67 4.19
C ILE A 93 4.68 -3.36 3.03
N SER A 94 5.47 -2.59 2.26
CA SER A 94 6.26 -3.16 1.16
C SER A 94 7.28 -4.19 1.66
N GLY A 95 7.85 -3.98 2.84
CA GLY A 95 8.75 -4.92 3.51
C GLY A 95 8.06 -6.24 3.86
N TYR A 96 6.91 -6.17 4.54
CA TYR A 96 6.12 -7.36 4.89
C TYR A 96 5.67 -8.15 3.65
N ILE A 97 5.18 -7.47 2.61
CA ILE A 97 4.81 -8.12 1.34
C ILE A 97 6.00 -8.87 0.73
N SER A 98 7.20 -8.28 0.77
CA SER A 98 8.40 -8.88 0.19
C SER A 98 8.88 -10.10 0.99
N ASN A 99 8.64 -10.12 2.30
CA ASN A 99 8.94 -11.24 3.19
C ASN A 99 7.81 -12.28 3.28
N GLY A 100 6.67 -12.06 2.61
CA GLY A 100 5.53 -12.98 2.60
C GLY A 100 4.54 -12.80 3.76
N ASP A 101 4.74 -11.81 4.63
CA ASP A 101 3.91 -11.54 5.81
C ASP A 101 2.66 -10.70 5.46
N PHE A 102 1.81 -11.22 4.58
CA PHE A 102 0.63 -10.48 4.07
C PHE A 102 -0.37 -10.06 5.15
N GLN A 103 -0.51 -10.85 6.23
CA GLN A 103 -1.41 -10.51 7.33
C GLN A 103 -0.96 -9.25 8.06
N LEU A 104 0.34 -9.14 8.35
CA LEU A 104 0.92 -7.95 8.99
C LEU A 104 0.87 -6.74 8.05
N ALA A 105 1.10 -6.95 6.75
CA ALA A 105 0.93 -5.90 5.74
C ALA A 105 -0.50 -5.35 5.72
N HIS A 106 -1.52 -6.21 5.74
CA HIS A 106 -2.92 -5.81 5.81
C HIS A 106 -3.27 -5.08 7.10
N HIS A 107 -2.87 -5.64 8.24
CA HIS A 107 -3.14 -5.02 9.53
C HIS A 107 -2.55 -3.60 9.59
N LEU A 108 -1.30 -3.44 9.16
CA LEU A 108 -0.64 -2.14 9.16
C LEU A 108 -1.27 -1.18 8.13
N PHE A 109 -1.71 -1.69 6.99
CA PHE A 109 -2.47 -0.91 6.01
C PHE A 109 -3.79 -0.40 6.60
N ASP A 110 -4.53 -1.24 7.31
CA ASP A 110 -5.79 -0.87 7.95
C ASP A 110 -5.60 0.19 9.03
N GLU A 111 -4.52 0.09 9.83
CA GLU A 111 -4.14 1.06 10.86
C GLU A 111 -3.67 2.42 10.30
N MET A 112 -3.36 2.52 9.00
CA MET A 112 -2.94 3.79 8.40
C MET A 112 -4.00 4.88 8.60
N PRO A 113 -3.66 6.02 9.23
CA PRO A 113 -4.61 7.11 9.44
C PRO A 113 -5.14 7.71 8.13
N LEU A 114 -4.27 7.75 7.11
CA LEU A 114 -4.62 8.20 5.76
C LEU A 114 -3.94 7.28 4.75
N LYS A 115 -4.75 6.62 3.91
CA LYS A 115 -4.29 5.77 2.82
C LYS A 115 -4.21 6.62 1.55
N ASP A 116 -3.00 6.79 1.01
CA ASP A 116 -2.76 7.47 -0.26
C ASP A 116 -2.72 6.48 -1.44
N LEU A 117 -2.69 7.00 -2.68
CA LEU A 117 -2.64 6.16 -3.89
C LEU A 117 -1.46 5.18 -3.89
N VAL A 118 -0.33 5.58 -3.30
CA VAL A 118 0.88 4.74 -3.20
C VAL A 118 0.62 3.54 -2.30
N SER A 119 0.00 3.74 -1.14
CA SER A 119 -0.32 2.66 -0.18
C SER A 119 -1.23 1.59 -0.81
N TRP A 120 -2.27 2.01 -1.54
CA TRP A 120 -3.16 1.10 -2.27
C TRP A 120 -2.41 0.34 -3.38
N ASN A 121 -1.62 1.05 -4.18
CA ASN A 121 -0.87 0.45 -5.28
C ASN A 121 0.18 -0.57 -4.79
N ILE A 122 0.81 -0.34 -3.63
CA ILE A 122 1.72 -1.30 -2.98
C ILE A 122 0.96 -2.59 -2.63
N MET A 123 -0.20 -2.48 -1.97
CA MET A 123 -1.00 -3.66 -1.59
C MET A 123 -1.46 -4.45 -2.82
N ILE A 124 -2.00 -3.77 -3.84
CA ILE A 124 -2.44 -4.40 -5.08
C ILE A 124 -1.28 -5.12 -5.79
N SER A 125 -0.16 -4.43 -5.97
CA SER A 125 1.03 -4.99 -6.62
C SER A 125 1.60 -6.18 -5.85
N GLY A 126 1.55 -6.14 -4.52
CA GLY A 126 1.96 -7.24 -3.65
C GLY A 126 1.13 -8.50 -3.86
N HIS A 127 -0.19 -8.36 -3.86
CA HIS A 127 -1.10 -9.49 -4.11
C HIS A 127 -0.96 -10.06 -5.53
N ILE A 128 -0.78 -9.20 -6.52
CA ILE A 128 -0.50 -9.62 -7.91
C ILE A 128 0.76 -10.48 -7.98
N LYS A 129 1.86 -10.04 -7.35
CA LYS A 129 3.12 -10.78 -7.33
C LYS A 129 2.98 -12.14 -6.64
N ASN A 130 2.14 -12.23 -5.62
CA ASN A 130 1.83 -13.48 -4.94
C ASN A 130 0.71 -14.31 -5.62
N LYS A 131 0.35 -13.97 -6.86
CA LYS A 131 -0.71 -14.64 -7.66
C LYS A 131 -2.10 -14.64 -7.00
N ASN A 132 -2.33 -13.79 -6.00
CA ASN A 132 -3.62 -13.61 -5.35
C ASN A 132 -4.43 -12.51 -6.04
N LEU A 133 -4.81 -12.75 -7.29
CA LEU A 133 -5.54 -11.77 -8.10
C LEU A 133 -6.90 -11.40 -7.51
N GLY A 134 -7.55 -12.32 -6.78
CA GLY A 134 -8.81 -12.06 -6.11
C GLY A 134 -8.69 -10.99 -5.01
N ALA A 135 -7.63 -11.03 -4.21
CA ALA A 135 -7.37 -9.98 -3.22
C ALA A 135 -6.96 -8.66 -3.88
N ALA A 136 -6.12 -8.71 -4.92
CA ALA A 136 -5.74 -7.53 -5.69
C ALA A 136 -6.98 -6.83 -6.30
N ARG A 137 -7.92 -7.61 -6.83
CA ARG A 137 -9.19 -7.12 -7.37
C ARG A 137 -10.04 -6.41 -6.32
N ARG A 138 -10.24 -7.04 -5.16
CA ARG A 138 -11.03 -6.44 -4.07
C ARG A 138 -10.44 -5.11 -3.62
N LEU A 139 -9.12 -5.08 -3.40
CA LEU A 139 -8.42 -3.84 -3.04
C LEU A 139 -8.58 -2.77 -4.10
N PHE A 140 -8.42 -3.13 -5.38
CA PHE A 140 -8.64 -2.20 -6.49
C PHE A 140 -10.07 -1.66 -6.47
N ASP A 141 -11.08 -2.51 -6.35
CA ASP A 141 -12.48 -2.08 -6.32
C ASP A 141 -12.76 -1.15 -5.12
N GLU A 142 -12.21 -1.44 -3.94
CA GLU A 142 -12.29 -0.64 -2.70
C GLU A 142 -11.57 0.72 -2.79
N MET A 143 -10.63 0.91 -3.72
CA MET A 143 -9.92 2.18 -3.87
C MET A 143 -10.91 3.33 -4.16
N PRO A 144 -10.95 4.38 -3.31
CA PRO A 144 -11.88 5.49 -3.48
C PRO A 144 -11.56 6.35 -4.72
N VAL A 145 -10.27 6.45 -5.06
CA VAL A 145 -9.78 7.12 -6.27
C VAL A 145 -8.80 6.18 -6.95
N LYS A 146 -8.95 6.00 -8.26
CA LYS A 146 -8.10 5.14 -9.10
C LYS A 146 -7.39 6.01 -10.13
N ASP A 147 -6.07 6.04 -10.07
CA ASP A 147 -5.23 6.73 -11.05
C ASP A 147 -4.76 5.78 -12.16
N VAL A 148 -4.14 6.33 -13.20
CA VAL A 148 -3.61 5.54 -14.33
C VAL A 148 -2.60 4.48 -13.87
N VAL A 149 -1.90 4.70 -12.76
CA VAL A 149 -0.96 3.72 -12.18
C VAL A 149 -1.73 2.51 -11.63
N SER A 150 -2.79 2.72 -10.85
CA SER A 150 -3.62 1.64 -10.30
C SER A 150 -4.27 0.77 -11.39
N TRP A 151 -4.79 1.40 -12.45
CA TRP A 151 -5.34 0.72 -13.61
C TRP A 151 -4.28 -0.10 -14.36
N ASN A 152 -3.11 0.48 -14.58
CA ASN A 152 -2.01 -0.23 -15.24
C ASN A 152 -1.48 -1.39 -14.39
N ALA A 153 -1.49 -1.27 -13.07
CA ALA A 153 -1.08 -2.32 -12.14
C ALA A 153 -2.04 -3.52 -12.25
N ILE A 154 -3.36 -3.31 -12.16
CA ILE A 154 -4.32 -4.40 -12.25
C ILE A 154 -4.33 -5.05 -13.64
N LEU A 155 -4.29 -4.24 -14.71
CA LEU A 155 -4.20 -4.71 -16.08
C LEU A 155 -2.98 -5.60 -16.32
N SER A 156 -1.79 -5.12 -15.92
CA SER A 156 -0.54 -5.88 -16.06
C SER A 156 -0.55 -7.15 -15.22
N GLY A 157 -1.14 -7.08 -14.02
CA GLY A 157 -1.25 -8.24 -13.13
C GLY A 157 -2.07 -9.38 -13.71
N TYR A 158 -3.25 -9.08 -14.27
CA TYR A 158 -4.08 -10.08 -14.94
C TYR A 158 -3.40 -10.60 -16.21
N ALA A 159 -2.80 -9.72 -17.01
CA ALA A 159 -2.07 -10.08 -18.23
C ALA A 159 -0.92 -11.07 -17.99
N GLN A 160 -0.06 -10.80 -17.00
CA GLN A 160 1.10 -11.64 -16.68
C GLN A 160 0.72 -13.00 -16.10
N ASN A 161 -0.48 -13.12 -15.53
CA ASN A 161 -1.01 -14.37 -14.99
C ASN A 161 -1.88 -15.15 -16.00
N GLY A 162 -1.94 -14.71 -17.26
CA GLY A 162 -2.63 -15.41 -18.35
C GLY A 162 -4.13 -15.10 -18.48
N PHE A 163 -4.69 -14.26 -17.60
CA PHE A 163 -6.08 -13.82 -17.63
C PHE A 163 -6.26 -12.63 -18.57
N VAL A 164 -6.00 -12.86 -19.86
CA VAL A 164 -5.95 -11.79 -20.87
C VAL A 164 -7.30 -11.16 -21.14
N ASP A 165 -8.38 -11.94 -21.04
CA ASP A 165 -9.72 -11.43 -21.31
C ASP A 165 -10.16 -10.45 -20.21
N GLU A 166 -9.83 -10.75 -18.96
CA GLU A 166 -10.01 -9.86 -17.81
C GLU A 166 -9.11 -8.63 -17.92
N ALA A 167 -7.84 -8.81 -18.30
CA ALA A 167 -6.94 -7.68 -18.57
C ALA A 167 -7.52 -6.76 -19.67
N ARG A 168 -8.17 -7.33 -20.69
CA ARG A 168 -8.85 -6.56 -21.73
C ARG A 168 -10.07 -5.82 -21.19
N ARG A 169 -10.88 -6.44 -20.33
CA ARG A 169 -12.03 -5.76 -19.69
C ARG A 169 -11.57 -4.56 -18.86
N PHE A 170 -10.51 -4.72 -18.07
CA PHE A 170 -9.91 -3.59 -17.35
C PHE A 170 -9.45 -2.50 -18.31
N PHE A 171 -8.73 -2.87 -19.39
CA PHE A 171 -8.31 -1.91 -20.40
C PHE A 171 -9.49 -1.10 -20.93
N ASP A 172 -10.58 -1.76 -21.34
CA ASP A 172 -11.74 -1.09 -21.90
C ASP A 172 -12.42 -0.15 -20.87
N GLU A 173 -12.50 -0.57 -19.61
CA GLU A 173 -13.04 0.21 -18.48
C GLU A 173 -12.17 1.42 -18.07
N MET A 174 -10.88 1.46 -18.46
CA MET A 174 -10.00 2.59 -18.13
C MET A 174 -10.55 3.91 -18.70
N PRO A 175 -10.80 4.94 -17.85
CA PRO A 175 -11.25 6.25 -18.30
C PRO A 175 -10.23 6.94 -19.20
N GLU A 176 -8.95 6.82 -18.84
CA GLU A 176 -7.82 7.36 -19.58
C GLU A 176 -6.81 6.25 -19.88
N LYS A 177 -6.47 6.09 -21.16
CA LYS A 177 -5.53 5.07 -21.65
C LYS A 177 -4.25 5.75 -22.12
N ASN A 178 -3.14 5.46 -21.48
CA ASN A 178 -1.81 5.96 -21.87
C ASN A 178 -0.99 4.89 -22.61
N GLU A 179 0.19 5.25 -23.10
CA GLU A 179 1.05 4.31 -23.83
C GLU A 179 1.38 3.03 -23.03
N ILE A 180 1.51 3.13 -21.71
CA ILE A 180 1.74 1.99 -20.83
C ILE A 180 0.56 1.01 -20.91
N SER A 181 -0.67 1.50 -20.82
CA SER A 181 -1.88 0.66 -20.92
C SER A 181 -1.98 -0.07 -22.27
N TRP A 182 -1.74 0.65 -23.38
CA TRP A 182 -1.74 0.11 -24.74
C TRP A 182 -0.65 -0.95 -24.93
N ASN A 183 0.57 -0.67 -24.46
CA ASN A 183 1.68 -1.62 -24.53
C ASN A 183 1.44 -2.84 -23.64
N GLY A 184 0.84 -2.64 -22.46
CA GLY A 184 0.50 -3.70 -21.52
C GLY A 184 -0.45 -4.72 -22.13
N ILE A 185 -1.55 -4.28 -22.73
CA ILE A 185 -2.53 -5.18 -23.35
C ILE A 185 -1.98 -5.81 -24.65
N LEU A 186 -1.19 -5.08 -25.44
CA LEU A 186 -0.53 -5.64 -26.63
C LEU A 186 0.45 -6.76 -26.22
N ALA A 187 1.29 -6.52 -25.21
CA ALA A 187 2.19 -7.52 -24.67
C ALA A 187 1.42 -8.73 -24.10
N ALA A 188 0.28 -8.51 -23.44
CA ALA A 188 -0.58 -9.57 -22.93
C ALA A 188 -1.07 -10.50 -24.05
N TYR A 189 -1.58 -9.94 -25.15
CA TYR A 189 -2.03 -10.73 -26.30
C TYR A 189 -0.88 -11.50 -26.95
N VAL A 190 0.27 -10.86 -27.12
CA VAL A 190 1.46 -11.49 -27.70
C VAL A 190 1.97 -12.64 -26.84
N GLN A 191 2.10 -12.44 -25.53
CA GLN A 191 2.64 -13.45 -24.60
C GLN A 191 1.74 -14.68 -24.49
N ASN A 192 0.43 -14.50 -24.65
CA ASN A 192 -0.56 -15.58 -24.57
C ASN A 192 -0.99 -16.11 -25.95
N GLY A 193 -0.24 -15.78 -27.01
CA GLY A 193 -0.46 -16.33 -28.36
C GLY A 193 -1.70 -15.80 -29.10
N LYS A 194 -2.41 -14.81 -28.57
CA LYS A 194 -3.56 -14.14 -29.20
C LYS A 194 -3.11 -13.12 -30.26
N ILE A 195 -2.33 -13.57 -31.23
CA ILE A 195 -1.64 -12.70 -32.21
C ILE A 195 -2.61 -11.92 -33.11
N GLU A 196 -3.75 -12.49 -33.49
CA GLU A 196 -4.72 -11.75 -34.31
C GLU A 196 -5.38 -10.60 -33.53
N GLU A 197 -5.65 -10.79 -32.24
CA GLU A 197 -6.14 -9.69 -31.39
C GLU A 197 -5.06 -8.63 -31.17
N ALA A 198 -3.80 -9.05 -31.00
CA ALA A 198 -2.66 -8.12 -30.96
C ALA A 198 -2.55 -7.30 -32.26
N ARG A 199 -2.73 -7.94 -33.42
CA ARG A 199 -2.71 -7.27 -34.73
C ARG A 199 -3.86 -6.27 -34.87
N ARG A 200 -5.10 -6.70 -34.59
CA ARG A 200 -6.28 -5.82 -34.66
C ARG A 200 -6.13 -4.62 -33.73
N LEU A 201 -5.63 -4.85 -32.52
CA LEU A 201 -5.36 -3.76 -31.58
C LEU A 201 -4.30 -2.81 -32.15
N PHE A 202 -3.23 -3.35 -32.72
CA PHE A 202 -2.18 -2.57 -33.37
C PHE A 202 -2.72 -1.73 -34.53
N GLU A 203 -3.59 -2.28 -35.36
CA GLU A 203 -4.21 -1.56 -36.49
C GLU A 203 -5.25 -0.53 -36.03
N SER A 204 -5.87 -0.74 -34.86
CA SER A 204 -6.92 0.16 -34.34
C SER A 204 -6.42 1.54 -33.88
N LYS A 205 -5.11 1.70 -33.65
CA LYS A 205 -4.51 2.95 -33.19
C LYS A 205 -3.55 3.48 -34.26
N GLU A 206 -3.82 4.70 -34.73
CA GLU A 206 -3.11 5.34 -35.85
C GLU A 206 -1.62 5.64 -35.55
N HIS A 207 -1.28 5.90 -34.27
CA HIS A 207 0.08 6.24 -33.85
C HIS A 207 0.54 5.39 -32.67
N TRP A 208 1.51 4.50 -32.92
CA TRP A 208 2.18 3.70 -31.91
C TRP A 208 3.59 4.20 -31.60
N ALA A 209 4.00 4.04 -30.36
CA ALA A 209 5.39 4.23 -29.97
C ALA A 209 6.28 3.14 -30.58
N VAL A 210 7.57 3.45 -30.81
CA VAL A 210 8.55 2.50 -31.35
C VAL A 210 8.66 1.23 -30.51
N VAL A 211 8.50 1.35 -29.19
CA VAL A 211 8.52 0.22 -28.24
C VAL A 211 7.43 -0.81 -28.54
N SER A 212 6.30 -0.38 -29.10
CA SER A 212 5.14 -1.22 -29.43
C SER A 212 5.42 -2.12 -30.64
N TRP A 213 6.14 -1.59 -31.64
CA TRP A 213 6.63 -2.37 -32.79
C TRP A 213 7.58 -3.50 -32.35
N ASN A 214 8.48 -3.24 -31.40
CA ASN A 214 9.37 -4.26 -30.85
C ASN A 214 8.60 -5.39 -30.15
N CYS A 215 7.53 -5.06 -29.41
CA CYS A 215 6.67 -6.05 -28.78
C CYS A 215 5.99 -6.97 -29.80
N LEU A 216 5.46 -6.37 -30.89
CA LEU A 216 4.79 -7.13 -31.95
C LEU A 216 5.77 -8.04 -32.72
N MET A 217 6.94 -7.52 -33.09
CA MET A 217 7.99 -8.29 -33.76
C MET A 217 8.51 -9.46 -32.90
N GLY A 218 8.72 -9.22 -31.60
CA GLY A 218 9.07 -10.28 -30.65
C GLY A 218 8.01 -11.37 -30.57
N GLY A 219 6.73 -11.01 -30.69
CA GLY A 219 5.60 -11.95 -30.76
C GLY A 219 5.61 -12.83 -32.00
N TYR A 220 5.75 -12.23 -33.18
CA TYR A 220 5.81 -12.99 -34.44
C TYR A 220 7.01 -13.94 -34.51
N LEU A 221 8.17 -13.53 -33.97
CA LEU A 221 9.35 -14.38 -33.90
C LEU A 221 9.15 -15.59 -32.98
N LYS A 222 8.47 -15.43 -31.84
CA LYS A 222 8.10 -16.56 -30.97
C LYS A 222 7.15 -17.54 -31.67
N LYS A 223 6.16 -17.05 -32.43
CA LYS A 223 5.24 -17.91 -33.20
C LYS A 223 5.97 -18.70 -34.30
N LYS A 224 6.83 -18.06 -35.11
CA LYS A 224 7.63 -18.78 -36.12
C LYS A 224 8.52 -19.86 -35.52
N ARG A 225 9.05 -19.63 -34.31
CA ARG A 225 9.88 -20.61 -33.59
C ARG A 225 9.07 -21.76 -32.96
N LEU A 226 7.80 -21.54 -32.65
CA LEU A 226 6.87 -22.58 -32.18
C LEU A 226 6.33 -23.42 -33.34
N VAL A 227 6.00 -22.79 -34.48
CA VAL A 227 5.57 -23.50 -35.70
C VAL A 227 6.70 -24.36 -36.26
N GLY A 228 7.95 -23.90 -36.24
CA GLY A 228 9.11 -24.71 -36.66
C GLY A 228 9.52 -25.84 -35.71
N LYS A 229 8.80 -26.08 -34.61
CA LYS A 229 9.01 -27.19 -33.67
C LYS A 229 7.88 -28.23 -33.67
N ALA A 230 6.80 -27.99 -34.42
CA ALA A 230 5.65 -28.89 -34.49
C ALA A 230 5.68 -29.85 -35.69
N ASP A 231 6.67 -29.71 -36.58
CA ASP A 231 6.89 -30.61 -37.71
C ASP A 231 8.25 -31.30 -37.53
N PHE A 232 8.32 -32.42 -36.79
CA PHE A 232 9.27 -33.54 -36.95
C PHE A 232 8.84 -34.72 -36.06
#